data_AF-A0A382WYB4-F1
#
_entry.id   AF-A0A382WYB4-F1
#
_cell.length_a   1.000
_cell.length_b   1.000
_cell.length_c   1.000
_cell.angle_alpha   90.00
_cell.angle_beta   90.00
_cell.angle_gamma   90.00
#
_symmetry.space_group_name_H-M   'P 1'
#
loop_
_entity.id
_entity.type
_entity.pdbx_description
1 polymer ?
#
loop_
_entity_poly.entity_id
_entity_poly.type
_entity_poly.pdbx_seq_one_letter_code
_entity_poly.pdbx_strand_id
1 'polypeptide(L)'
;VKKRKTRLRGTKTAAKSEQKKLRNRLDKIKERPELLLPRTKEGTTAHTIYAKVLKDLELAKKQYLNPPSFFSGILGPKPRDTMAKAYAASLTVLTSGAPIMAIARFPHGEVNYVMRGSGISKEKLIGIQNYHHRLWSRFAHLDYVKKYKLYIYALEKGLICSGTDPQYPPQLWNEVCSSLNLKESKETLFGVNVFCGSIQKSVTIP
;
A
#
# COMPACT_ATOMS: atom_id res chain seq x y z
N VAL A 1 42.35 17.13 -5.85
CA VAL A 1 41.38 16.41 -6.72
C VAL A 1 39.98 16.44 -6.08
N LYS A 2 39.01 17.15 -6.67
CA LYS A 2 37.62 17.22 -6.17
C LYS A 2 36.95 15.86 -6.40
N LYS A 3 36.64 15.07 -5.35
CA LYS A 3 35.92 13.80 -5.49
C LYS A 3 34.58 14.05 -6.20
N ARG A 4 34.47 13.60 -7.45
CA ARG A 4 33.21 13.61 -8.22
C ARG A 4 32.24 12.71 -7.46
N LYS A 5 31.18 13.28 -6.87
CA LYS A 5 30.14 12.50 -6.17
C LYS A 5 29.47 11.60 -7.20
N THR A 6 29.76 10.30 -7.15
CA THR A 6 29.13 9.28 -7.98
C THR A 6 27.63 9.33 -7.71
N ARG A 7 26.85 9.80 -8.69
CA ARG A 7 25.39 9.86 -8.58
C ARG A 7 24.85 8.47 -8.87
N LEU A 8 24.24 7.82 -7.89
CA LEU A 8 23.56 6.54 -8.08
C LEU A 8 22.45 6.71 -9.14
N ARG A 9 22.60 6.04 -10.29
CA ARG A 9 21.59 6.04 -11.37
C ARG A 9 20.23 5.57 -10.80
N GLY A 10 19.14 6.25 -11.15
CA GLY A 10 17.79 5.92 -10.66
C GLY A 10 17.44 6.45 -9.26
N THR A 11 18.35 7.20 -8.62
CA THR A 11 18.05 7.90 -7.36
C THR A 11 18.07 9.42 -7.59
N LYS A 12 17.15 10.13 -6.94
CA LYS A 12 17.19 11.59 -6.86
C LYS A 12 17.13 11.96 -5.38
N THR A 13 17.94 12.93 -4.97
CA THR A 13 17.63 13.66 -3.73
C THR A 13 16.29 14.35 -3.99
N ALA A 14 15.22 13.80 -3.44
CA ALA A 14 13.90 14.37 -3.62
C ALA A 14 13.87 15.78 -3.03
N ALA A 15 13.03 16.64 -3.61
CA ALA A 15 12.80 17.97 -3.07
C ALA A 15 12.42 17.88 -1.58
N LYS A 16 12.80 18.88 -0.78
CA LYS A 16 12.45 18.93 0.64
C LYS A 16 10.94 18.79 0.88
N SER A 17 10.13 19.27 -0.06
CA SER A 17 8.66 19.10 -0.07
C SER A 17 8.23 17.64 -0.11
N GLU A 18 8.80 16.83 -1.00
CA GLU A 18 8.49 15.41 -1.13
C GLU A 18 8.97 14.61 0.08
N GLN A 19 10.12 14.96 0.65
CA GLN A 19 10.59 14.37 1.91
C GLN A 19 9.63 14.70 3.06
N LYS A 20 9.15 15.94 3.16
CA LYS A 20 8.16 16.35 4.17
C LYS A 20 6.84 15.59 3.99
N LYS A 21 6.35 15.45 2.76
CA LYS A 21 5.15 14.65 2.45
C LYS A 21 5.32 13.20 2.89
N LEU A 22 6.46 12.57 2.57
CA LEU A 22 6.76 11.21 3.02
C LEU A 22 6.76 11.11 4.54
N ARG A 23 7.46 11.99 5.25
CA ARG A 23 7.52 12.00 6.71
C ARG A 23 6.12 12.12 7.33
N ASN A 24 5.30 13.06 6.84
CA ASN A 24 3.92 13.21 7.30
C ASN A 24 3.09 11.93 7.12
N ARG A 25 3.28 11.21 6.01
CA ARG A 25 2.61 9.92 5.77
C ARG A 25 3.10 8.85 6.75
N LEU A 26 4.41 8.79 6.98
CA LEU A 26 5.03 7.85 7.92
C LEU A 26 4.61 8.11 9.36
N ASP A 27 4.50 9.38 9.78
CA ASP A 27 3.98 9.72 11.12
C ASP A 27 2.53 9.25 11.29
N LYS A 28 1.68 9.38 10.26
CA LYS A 28 0.29 8.88 10.32
C LYS A 28 0.23 7.37 10.52
N ILE A 29 1.01 6.59 9.79
CA ILE A 29 1.02 5.12 9.95
C ILE A 29 1.78 4.67 11.19
N LYS A 30 2.73 5.48 11.70
CA LYS A 30 3.34 5.27 13.01
C LYS A 30 2.28 5.30 14.10
N GLU A 31 1.39 6.29 14.07
CA GLU A 31 0.29 6.36 15.04
C GLU A 31 -0.77 5.28 14.78
N ARG A 32 -1.11 5.06 13.51
CA ARG A 32 -2.21 4.18 13.08
C ARG A 32 -1.76 3.16 12.03
N PRO A 33 -1.12 2.05 12.44
CA PRO A 33 -0.64 1.03 11.51
C PRO A 33 -1.75 0.34 10.72
N GLU A 34 -2.99 0.33 11.24
CA GLU A 34 -4.15 -0.27 10.59
C GLU A 34 -4.51 0.41 9.26
N LEU A 35 -4.04 1.63 9.01
CA LEU A 35 -4.20 2.32 7.73
C LEU A 35 -3.52 1.61 6.55
N LEU A 36 -2.58 0.70 6.84
CA LEU A 36 -1.90 -0.13 5.83
C LEU A 36 -2.73 -1.34 5.39
N LEU A 37 -3.83 -1.65 6.08
CA LEU A 37 -4.58 -2.88 5.87
C LEU A 37 -5.87 -2.62 5.09
N PRO A 38 -6.30 -3.55 4.22
CA PRO A 38 -7.62 -3.47 3.63
C PRO A 38 -8.69 -3.71 4.69
N ARG A 39 -9.85 -3.09 4.51
CA ARG A 39 -11.05 -3.45 5.28
C ARG A 39 -11.49 -4.86 4.89
N THR A 40 -11.74 -5.69 5.89
CA THR A 40 -12.17 -7.09 5.74
C THR A 40 -13.48 -7.30 6.48
N LYS A 41 -14.30 -8.24 6.01
CA LYS A 41 -15.47 -8.71 6.77
C LYS A 41 -15.02 -9.60 7.93
N GLU A 42 -15.54 -9.35 9.14
CA GLU A 42 -15.27 -10.18 10.32
C GLU A 42 -15.67 -11.65 10.09
N GLY A 43 -14.99 -12.57 10.76
CA GLY A 43 -15.20 -14.01 10.61
C GLY A 43 -14.60 -14.62 9.32
N THR A 44 -14.06 -13.82 8.40
CA THR A 44 -13.43 -14.34 7.16
C THR A 44 -11.96 -14.72 7.37
N THR A 45 -11.45 -15.63 6.52
CA THR A 45 -10.01 -15.97 6.49
C THR A 45 -9.14 -14.74 6.24
N ALA A 46 -9.58 -13.81 5.39
CA ALA A 46 -8.89 -12.55 5.15
C ALA A 46 -8.75 -11.72 6.43
N HIS A 47 -9.81 -11.61 7.23
CA HIS A 47 -9.78 -10.92 8.51
C HIS A 47 -8.77 -11.56 9.47
N THR A 48 -8.77 -12.89 9.59
CA THR A 48 -7.81 -13.62 10.42
C THR A 48 -6.36 -13.42 9.96
N ILE A 49 -6.10 -13.38 8.66
CA ILE A 49 -4.77 -13.10 8.11
C ILE A 49 -4.33 -11.68 8.48
N TYR A 50 -5.15 -10.68 8.18
CA TYR A 50 -4.79 -9.28 8.42
C TYR A 50 -4.76 -8.91 9.91
N ALA A 51 -5.51 -9.60 10.76
CA ALA A 51 -5.38 -9.47 12.22
C ALA A 51 -3.99 -9.93 12.71
N LYS A 52 -3.41 -10.98 12.12
CA LYS A 52 -2.03 -11.40 12.43
C LYS A 52 -1.01 -10.39 11.91
N VAL A 53 -1.22 -9.85 10.71
CA VAL A 53 -0.36 -8.78 10.15
C VAL A 53 -0.40 -7.54 11.05
N LEU A 54 -1.58 -7.15 11.54
CA LEU A 54 -1.73 -6.01 12.46
C LEU A 54 -0.95 -6.21 13.76
N LYS A 55 -1.00 -7.42 14.35
CA LYS A 55 -0.20 -7.74 15.54
C LYS A 55 1.31 -7.56 15.28
N ASP A 56 1.80 -7.99 14.14
CA ASP A 56 3.20 -7.82 13.76
C ASP A 56 3.55 -6.35 13.45
N LEU A 57 2.63 -5.57 12.88
CA LEU A 57 2.77 -4.12 12.68
C LEU A 57 2.87 -3.36 14.01
N GLU A 58 2.01 -3.71 14.97
CA GLU A 58 2.06 -3.11 16.32
C GLU A 58 3.35 -3.49 17.07
N LEU A 59 3.82 -4.73 16.92
CA LEU A 59 5.13 -5.13 17.44
C LEU A 59 6.26 -4.30 16.82
N ALA A 60 6.25 -4.11 15.50
CA ALA A 60 7.21 -3.27 14.80
C ALA A 60 7.16 -1.81 15.27
N LYS A 61 5.97 -1.24 15.45
CA LYS A 61 5.77 0.10 16.02
C LYS A 61 6.38 0.19 17.42
N LYS A 62 6.07 -0.77 18.30
CA LYS A 62 6.58 -0.82 19.68
C LYS A 62 8.10 -0.85 19.71
N GLN A 63 8.72 -1.68 18.86
CA GLN A 63 10.19 -1.78 18.75
C GLN A 63 10.83 -0.53 18.16
N TYR A 64 10.15 0.18 17.27
CA TYR A 64 10.64 1.46 16.77
C TYR A 64 10.62 2.54 17.87
N LEU A 65 9.55 2.61 18.66
CA LEU A 65 9.41 3.58 19.75
C LEU A 65 10.35 3.27 20.92
N ASN A 66 10.52 1.98 21.23
CA ASN A 66 11.40 1.48 22.29
C ASN A 66 12.34 0.41 21.71
N PRO A 67 13.48 0.83 21.12
CA PRO A 67 14.44 -0.09 20.52
C PRO A 67 14.91 -1.13 21.54
N PRO A 68 14.85 -2.44 21.21
CA PRO A 68 15.33 -3.47 22.12
C PRO A 68 16.85 -3.36 22.30
N SER A 69 17.34 -3.79 23.47
CA SER A 69 18.78 -3.99 23.68
C SER A 69 19.35 -5.00 22.68
N PHE A 70 20.66 -5.02 22.45
CA PHE A 70 21.28 -5.92 21.48
C PHE A 70 20.86 -7.39 21.67
N PHE A 71 20.94 -7.90 22.91
CA PHE A 71 20.53 -9.28 23.23
C PHE A 71 19.03 -9.53 23.01
N SER A 72 18.18 -8.59 23.43
CA SER A 72 16.73 -8.68 23.21
C SER A 72 16.38 -8.56 21.71
N GLY A 73 17.15 -7.80 20.94
CA GLY A 73 17.02 -7.68 19.49
C GLY A 73 17.44 -8.96 18.75
N ILE A 74 18.24 -9.84 19.37
CA ILE A 74 18.60 -11.14 18.81
C ILE A 74 17.57 -12.21 19.22
N LEU A 75 17.28 -12.32 20.52
CA LEU A 75 16.51 -13.42 21.11
C LEU A 75 15.02 -13.13 21.30
N GLY A 76 14.63 -11.85 21.30
CA GLY A 76 13.27 -11.41 21.56
C GLY A 76 12.30 -11.60 20.38
N PRO A 77 11.02 -11.27 20.60
CA PRO A 77 9.99 -11.38 19.57
C PRO A 77 10.33 -10.46 18.39
N LYS A 78 10.13 -10.96 17.17
CA LYS A 78 10.41 -10.20 15.93
C LYS A 78 9.18 -10.22 15.03
N PRO A 79 8.88 -9.10 14.34
CA PRO A 79 7.91 -9.12 13.26
C PRO A 79 8.30 -10.19 12.24
N ARG A 80 7.41 -11.17 12.05
CA ARG A 80 7.65 -12.29 11.13
C ARG A 80 7.13 -11.95 9.74
N ASP A 81 5.99 -11.27 9.70
CA ASP A 81 5.34 -10.81 8.50
C ASP A 81 6.22 -9.83 7.69
N THR A 82 6.19 -10.00 6.37
CA THR A 82 7.02 -9.24 5.43
C THR A 82 6.54 -7.80 5.25
N MET A 83 5.24 -7.51 5.37
CA MET A 83 4.73 -6.13 5.43
C MET A 83 5.17 -5.46 6.73
N ALA A 84 5.12 -6.16 7.87
CA ALA A 84 5.59 -5.59 9.13
C ALA A 84 7.09 -5.26 9.13
N LYS A 85 7.94 -6.10 8.52
CA LYS A 85 9.35 -5.78 8.29
C LYS A 85 9.54 -4.55 7.41
N ALA A 86 8.78 -4.45 6.32
CA ALA A 86 8.81 -3.29 5.41
C ALA A 86 8.32 -2.00 6.07
N TYR A 87 7.34 -2.12 6.95
CA TYR A 87 6.85 -1.03 7.80
C TYR A 87 7.92 -0.57 8.79
N ALA A 88 8.52 -1.49 9.54
CA ALA A 88 9.63 -1.19 10.45
C ALA A 88 10.78 -0.46 9.73
N ALA A 89 11.18 -0.96 8.56
CA ALA A 89 12.20 -0.33 7.73
C ALA A 89 11.79 1.08 7.26
N SER A 90 10.51 1.29 6.94
CA SER A 90 9.98 2.60 6.53
C SER A 90 9.96 3.59 7.70
N LEU A 91 9.70 3.16 8.93
CA LEU A 91 9.74 4.04 10.11
C LEU A 91 11.14 4.62 10.37
N THR A 92 12.22 3.90 10.04
CA THR A 92 13.60 4.41 10.18
C THR A 92 13.88 5.68 9.35
N VAL A 93 13.01 5.99 8.38
CA VAL A 93 13.08 7.24 7.62
C VAL A 93 12.74 8.46 8.49
N LEU A 94 11.93 8.30 9.53
CA LEU A 94 11.57 9.39 10.45
C LEU A 94 12.77 9.85 11.29
N THR A 95 13.68 8.96 11.65
CA THR A 95 14.93 9.30 12.34
C THR A 95 16.07 9.63 11.38
N SER A 96 15.91 9.34 10.09
CA SER A 96 16.86 9.73 9.06
C SER A 96 16.72 11.22 8.73
N GLY A 97 17.82 11.99 8.76
CA GLY A 97 17.80 13.43 8.48
C GLY A 97 17.29 13.79 7.07
N ALA A 98 18.01 13.34 6.03
CA ALA A 98 17.65 13.60 4.63
C ALA A 98 17.66 12.29 3.82
N PRO A 99 16.54 11.55 3.74
CA PRO A 99 16.50 10.27 3.06
C PRO A 99 16.66 10.43 1.54
N ILE A 100 17.58 9.65 0.94
CA ILE A 100 17.70 9.53 -0.51
C ILE A 100 16.51 8.70 -1.02
N MET A 101 15.75 9.27 -1.96
CA MET A 101 14.62 8.57 -2.59
C MET A 101 15.06 7.91 -3.90
N ALA A 102 14.63 6.68 -4.07
CA ALA A 102 14.67 5.95 -5.33
C ALA A 102 13.39 6.21 -6.12
N ILE A 103 13.49 6.12 -7.45
CA ILE A 103 12.36 6.23 -8.37
C ILE A 103 12.12 4.86 -8.98
N ALA A 104 10.95 4.28 -8.74
CA ALA A 104 10.50 3.09 -9.42
C ALA A 104 9.62 3.47 -10.61
N ARG A 105 9.86 2.85 -11.76
CA ARG A 105 9.12 3.08 -13.00
C ARG A 105 8.23 1.88 -13.28
N PHE A 106 6.94 2.12 -13.45
CA PHE A 106 5.95 1.14 -13.87
C PHE A 106 5.24 1.65 -15.13
N PRO A 107 4.57 0.78 -15.91
CA PRO A 107 3.82 1.23 -17.09
C PRO A 107 2.76 2.30 -16.76
N HIS A 108 2.29 2.34 -15.51
CA HIS A 108 1.24 3.24 -15.04
C HIS A 108 1.79 4.52 -14.39
N GLY A 109 3.11 4.72 -14.40
CA GLY A 109 3.76 5.91 -13.88
C GLY A 109 5.00 5.64 -13.02
N GLU A 110 5.61 6.74 -12.56
CA GLU A 110 6.75 6.71 -11.65
C GLU A 110 6.31 6.90 -10.19
N VAL A 111 7.00 6.26 -9.26
CA VAL A 111 6.76 6.42 -7.82
C VAL A 111 8.06 6.57 -7.06
N ASN A 112 8.09 7.57 -6.18
CA ASN A 112 9.19 7.83 -5.27
C ASN A 112 9.01 6.99 -4.00
N TYR A 113 10.10 6.37 -3.55
CA TYR A 113 10.15 5.63 -2.29
C TYR A 113 11.57 5.64 -1.74
N VAL A 114 11.74 5.31 -0.46
CA VAL A 114 13.03 5.18 0.19
C VAL A 114 13.35 3.71 0.35
N MET A 115 14.51 3.30 -0.14
CA MET A 115 15.00 1.93 0.02
C MET A 115 15.62 1.75 1.42
N ARG A 116 14.99 0.93 2.25
CA ARG A 116 15.42 0.58 3.62
C ARG A 116 15.12 -0.88 3.93
N GLY A 117 15.93 -1.44 4.82
CA GLY A 117 15.82 -2.82 5.27
C GLY A 117 16.42 -3.82 4.29
N SER A 118 16.94 -4.92 4.84
CA SER A 118 17.52 -6.02 4.05
C SER A 118 16.45 -7.07 3.70
N GLY A 119 16.50 -7.60 2.48
CA GLY A 119 15.57 -8.63 2.02
C GLY A 119 14.12 -8.18 1.86
N ILE A 120 13.86 -6.87 1.82
CA ILE A 120 12.52 -6.30 1.69
C ILE A 120 12.24 -5.97 0.23
N SER A 121 11.11 -6.44 -0.30
CA SER A 121 10.75 -6.15 -1.68
C SER A 121 10.46 -4.66 -1.89
N LYS A 122 10.86 -4.17 -3.07
CA LYS A 122 10.59 -2.81 -3.53
C LYS A 122 9.09 -2.49 -3.50
N GLU A 123 8.27 -3.44 -3.95
CA GLU A 123 6.81 -3.32 -4.04
C GLU A 123 6.19 -3.09 -2.66
N LYS A 124 6.66 -3.78 -1.61
CA LYS A 124 6.18 -3.57 -0.25
C LYS A 124 6.56 -2.19 0.28
N LEU A 125 7.81 -1.76 0.07
CA LEU A 125 8.25 -0.41 0.48
C LEU A 125 7.42 0.68 -0.22
N ILE A 126 7.19 0.53 -1.52
CA ILE A 126 6.36 1.45 -2.31
C ILE A 126 4.95 1.53 -1.74
N GLY A 127 4.31 0.38 -1.52
CA GLY A 127 2.92 0.34 -1.06
C GLY A 127 2.74 0.90 0.35
N ILE A 128 3.68 0.65 1.26
CA ILE A 128 3.62 1.19 2.63
C ILE A 128 3.88 2.69 2.65
N GLN A 129 4.94 3.15 1.99
CA GLN A 129 5.32 4.57 1.99
C GLN A 129 4.33 5.45 1.21
N ASN A 130 3.54 4.83 0.33
CA ASN A 130 2.50 5.49 -0.45
C ASN A 130 1.11 4.90 -0.19
N TYR A 131 0.80 4.48 1.04
CA TYR A 131 -0.47 3.81 1.42
C TYR A 131 -1.74 4.62 1.07
N HIS A 132 -1.66 5.95 1.13
CA HIS A 132 -2.72 6.88 0.70
C HIS A 132 -3.04 6.83 -0.81
N HIS A 133 -2.12 6.33 -1.65
CA HIS A 133 -2.26 6.40 -3.09
C HIS A 133 -2.91 5.13 -3.61
N ARG A 134 -4.12 5.25 -4.17
CA ARG A 134 -4.96 4.16 -4.68
C ARG A 134 -4.21 3.11 -5.51
N LEU A 135 -3.34 3.57 -6.42
CA LEU A 135 -2.59 2.67 -7.30
C LEU A 135 -1.44 1.93 -6.58
N TRP A 136 -0.65 2.65 -5.76
CA TRP A 136 0.60 2.14 -5.19
C TRP A 136 0.39 1.34 -3.90
N SER A 137 -0.62 1.68 -3.10
CA SER A 137 -0.92 0.99 -1.83
C SER A 137 -1.13 -0.51 -2.00
N ARG A 138 -1.76 -0.91 -3.13
CA ARG A 138 -1.98 -2.30 -3.54
C ARG A 138 -0.70 -3.15 -3.57
N PHE A 139 0.45 -2.53 -3.84
CA PHE A 139 1.72 -3.25 -3.97
C PHE A 139 2.18 -3.88 -2.65
N ALA A 140 1.75 -3.32 -1.52
CA ALA A 140 2.02 -3.89 -0.21
C ALA A 140 1.37 -5.27 -0.02
N HIS A 141 0.38 -5.60 -0.86
CA HIS A 141 -0.47 -6.79 -0.69
C HIS A 141 -0.33 -7.89 -1.75
N LEU A 142 0.56 -7.72 -2.73
CA LEU A 142 0.66 -8.65 -3.88
C LEU A 142 0.94 -10.10 -3.48
N ASP A 143 1.74 -10.31 -2.43
CA ASP A 143 2.04 -11.64 -1.92
C ASP A 143 0.85 -12.28 -1.19
N TYR A 144 0.06 -11.51 -0.44
CA TYR A 144 -1.17 -12.04 0.17
C TYR A 144 -2.19 -12.44 -0.89
N VAL A 145 -2.37 -11.60 -1.93
CA VAL A 145 -3.26 -11.91 -3.06
C VAL A 145 -2.84 -13.22 -3.73
N LYS A 146 -1.55 -13.39 -4.04
CA LYS A 146 -1.04 -14.60 -4.69
C LYS A 146 -1.16 -15.84 -3.81
N LYS A 147 -0.78 -15.73 -2.53
CA LYS A 147 -0.71 -16.84 -1.59
C LYS A 147 -2.09 -17.31 -1.12
N TYR A 148 -2.98 -16.38 -0.81
CA TYR A 148 -4.28 -16.66 -0.20
C TYR A 148 -5.45 -16.48 -1.15
N LYS A 149 -5.19 -16.21 -2.44
CA LYS A 149 -6.19 -15.99 -3.49
C LYS A 149 -7.22 -14.90 -3.12
N LEU A 150 -6.73 -13.84 -2.48
CA LEU A 150 -7.58 -12.75 -2.01
C LEU A 150 -7.94 -11.78 -3.15
N TYR A 151 -9.19 -11.37 -3.18
CA TYR A 151 -9.69 -10.28 -4.01
C TYR A 151 -9.61 -8.97 -3.22
N ILE A 152 -8.76 -8.05 -3.67
CA ILE A 152 -8.55 -6.73 -3.07
C ILE A 152 -8.91 -5.65 -4.09
N TYR A 153 -9.77 -4.74 -3.67
CA TYR A 153 -10.24 -3.60 -4.44
C TYR A 153 -9.68 -2.31 -3.85
N ALA A 154 -9.25 -1.40 -4.72
CA ALA A 154 -8.78 -0.08 -4.32
C ALA A 154 -9.85 0.98 -4.60
N LEU A 155 -10.40 1.52 -3.53
CA LEU A 155 -11.34 2.63 -3.52
C LEU A 155 -10.59 3.94 -3.22
N GLU A 156 -11.26 5.07 -3.35
CA GLU A 156 -10.68 6.37 -2.96
C GLU A 156 -10.32 6.42 -1.47
N LYS A 157 -11.16 5.81 -0.62
CA LYS A 157 -11.00 5.82 0.85
C LYS A 157 -10.09 4.71 1.38
N GLY A 158 -9.44 3.93 0.52
CA GLY A 158 -8.53 2.85 0.90
C GLY A 158 -8.88 1.52 0.24
N LEU A 159 -8.36 0.44 0.80
CA LEU A 159 -8.51 -0.90 0.25
C LEU A 159 -9.66 -1.67 0.92
N ILE A 160 -10.37 -2.49 0.16
CA ILE A 160 -11.35 -3.46 0.66
C ILE A 160 -10.95 -4.85 0.16
N CYS A 161 -11.05 -5.85 1.02
CA CYS A 161 -10.79 -7.25 0.69
C CYS A 161 -12.07 -8.06 0.85
N SER A 162 -12.56 -8.66 -0.23
CA SER A 162 -13.75 -9.53 -0.22
C SER A 162 -13.47 -10.99 0.12
N GLY A 163 -12.22 -11.32 0.44
CA GLY A 163 -11.81 -12.70 0.72
C GLY A 163 -11.47 -13.44 -0.56
N THR A 164 -11.88 -14.70 -0.66
CA THR A 164 -11.62 -15.58 -1.82
C THR A 164 -12.70 -15.54 -2.89
N ASP A 165 -13.75 -14.74 -2.69
CA ASP A 165 -14.83 -14.57 -3.65
C ASP A 165 -14.76 -13.17 -4.30
N PRO A 166 -14.92 -13.05 -5.62
CA PRO A 166 -14.89 -11.78 -6.33
C PRO A 166 -16.17 -10.97 -6.10
N GLN A 167 -16.28 -10.33 -4.94
CA GLN A 167 -17.39 -9.41 -4.65
C GLN A 167 -16.97 -7.97 -4.97
N TYR A 168 -17.31 -7.51 -6.17
CA TYR A 168 -16.99 -6.17 -6.63
C TYR A 168 -17.73 -5.12 -5.77
N PRO A 169 -17.04 -4.15 -5.15
CA PRO A 169 -17.70 -3.19 -4.26
C PRO A 169 -18.63 -2.24 -5.04
N PRO A 170 -19.91 -2.08 -4.64
CA PRO A 170 -20.80 -1.09 -5.28
C PRO A 170 -20.25 0.34 -5.24
N GLN A 171 -19.49 0.69 -4.20
CA GLN A 171 -18.85 2.00 -4.10
C GLN A 171 -17.81 2.19 -5.20
N LEU A 172 -17.04 1.15 -5.54
CA LEU A 172 -16.06 1.19 -6.61
C LEU A 172 -16.73 1.39 -7.98
N TRP A 173 -17.89 0.76 -8.20
CA TRP A 173 -18.69 0.98 -9.41
C TRP A 173 -19.13 2.44 -9.55
N ASN A 174 -19.58 3.04 -8.46
CA ASN A 174 -20.03 4.43 -8.48
C ASN A 174 -18.85 5.40 -8.71
N GLU A 175 -17.70 5.18 -8.05
CA GLU A 175 -16.46 5.94 -8.31
C GLU A 175 -16.03 5.82 -9.79
N VAL A 176 -16.00 4.57 -10.26
CA VAL A 176 -16.15 4.09 -11.65
C VAL A 176 -16.80 5.07 -12.62
N CYS A 177 -18.12 4.93 -12.67
CA CYS A 177 -19.03 5.63 -13.55
C CYS A 177 -18.96 7.14 -13.37
N SER A 178 -18.81 7.64 -12.14
CA SER A 178 -18.72 9.08 -11.88
C SER A 178 -17.47 9.68 -12.52
N SER A 179 -16.32 9.02 -12.41
CA SER A 179 -15.06 9.51 -12.99
C SER A 179 -15.07 9.57 -14.52
N LEU A 180 -15.91 8.74 -15.14
CA LEU A 180 -16.08 8.64 -16.59
C LEU A 180 -17.34 9.36 -17.10
N ASN A 181 -18.08 10.06 -16.23
CA ASN A 181 -19.37 10.70 -16.54
C ASN A 181 -20.39 9.76 -17.20
N LEU A 182 -20.39 8.49 -16.82
CA LEU A 182 -21.29 7.48 -17.38
C LEU A 182 -22.64 7.51 -16.66
N LYS A 183 -23.73 7.46 -17.45
CA LYS A 183 -25.10 7.39 -16.94
C LYS A 183 -25.64 5.98 -17.07
N GLU A 184 -26.41 5.51 -16.09
CA GLU A 184 -27.20 4.28 -16.22
C GLU A 184 -28.22 4.51 -17.36
N SER A 185 -27.97 3.90 -18.52
CA SER A 185 -28.79 4.05 -19.73
C SER A 185 -29.31 2.68 -20.18
N LYS A 186 -30.61 2.60 -20.41
CA LYS A 186 -31.27 1.49 -21.12
C LYS A 186 -31.54 1.81 -22.60
N GLU A 187 -31.23 3.02 -23.05
CA GLU A 187 -31.77 3.61 -24.28
C GLU A 187 -30.71 4.34 -25.11
N THR A 188 -29.63 3.66 -25.48
CA THR A 188 -28.67 4.17 -26.47
C THR A 188 -28.54 3.16 -27.61
N LEU A 189 -28.90 3.59 -28.82
CA LEU A 189 -28.78 2.79 -30.06
C LEU A 189 -27.32 2.47 -30.43
N PHE A 190 -26.37 3.24 -29.91
CA PHE A 190 -24.93 3.09 -30.13
C PHE A 190 -24.18 3.18 -28.79
N GLY A 191 -23.26 2.25 -28.52
CA GLY A 191 -22.44 2.21 -27.32
C GLY A 191 -22.10 0.80 -26.84
N VAL A 192 -21.11 0.66 -25.97
CA VAL A 192 -20.72 -0.62 -25.34
C VAL A 192 -21.45 -0.75 -24.00
N ASN A 193 -22.33 -1.74 -23.88
CA ASN A 193 -22.95 -2.07 -22.59
C ASN A 193 -21.97 -2.86 -21.72
N VAL A 194 -21.67 -2.32 -20.54
CA VAL A 194 -20.84 -2.98 -19.53
C VAL A 194 -21.73 -3.43 -18.39
N PHE A 195 -21.76 -4.73 -18.14
CA PHE A 195 -22.50 -5.34 -17.04
C PHE A 195 -21.56 -5.90 -15.97
N CYS A 196 -21.85 -5.60 -14.70
CA CYS A 196 -21.15 -6.15 -13.54
C CYS A 196 -22.00 -7.22 -12.86
N GLY A 197 -21.67 -8.50 -13.10
CA GLY A 197 -22.39 -9.63 -12.51
C GLY A 197 -22.34 -9.69 -10.98
N SER A 198 -21.32 -9.13 -10.33
CA SER A 198 -21.23 -9.15 -8.87
C SER A 198 -22.24 -8.25 -8.17
N ILE A 199 -22.69 -7.18 -8.81
CA ILE A 199 -23.63 -6.20 -8.22
C ILE A 199 -24.90 -6.03 -9.06
N GLN A 200 -25.04 -6.80 -10.14
CA GLN A 200 -26.20 -6.80 -11.04
C GLN A 200 -26.52 -5.39 -11.59
N LYS A 201 -25.48 -4.63 -11.94
CA LYS A 201 -25.59 -3.29 -12.54
C LYS A 201 -25.05 -3.26 -13.96
N SER A 202 -25.62 -2.43 -14.81
CA SER A 202 -25.12 -2.12 -16.14
C SER A 202 -24.97 -0.63 -16.38
N VAL A 203 -24.06 -0.26 -17.26
CA VAL A 203 -23.88 1.10 -17.76
C VAL A 203 -23.54 1.04 -19.24
N THR A 204 -23.92 2.05 -20.01
CA THR A 204 -23.52 2.15 -21.42
C THR A 204 -22.42 3.19 -21.55
N ILE A 205 -21.31 2.79 -22.15
CA ILE A 205 -20.25 3.69 -22.59
C ILE A 205 -20.63 4.15 -24.01
N PRO A 206 -20.89 5.46 -24.22
CA PRO A 206 -21.27 5.98 -25.53
C PRO A 206 -20.14 5.81 -26.56
#